data_AF-A0A1B9LAH3-F1
#
_entry.id   AF-A0A1B9LAH3-F1
#
_cell.length_a   1.000
_cell.length_b   1.000
_cell.length_c   1.000
_cell.angle_alpha   90.00
_cell.angle_beta   90.00
_cell.angle_gamma   90.00
#
_symmetry.space_group_name_H-M   'P 1'
#
loop_
_entity.id
_entity.type
_entity.pdbx_description
1 polymer ?
#
loop_
_entity_poly.entity_id
_entity_poly.type
_entity_poly.pdbx_seq_one_letter_code
_entity_poly.pdbx_strand_id
1 'polypeptide(L)'
;MISKKLYYYAVMIFFISFTVKAEIMDRKHIATIYLNKLVYDPFFETTVLKITPNSIIKYPDYPEWICSQEELKATYCLNNREEAEYEGHHDFFDLVPTTFLSGSSFFDPRKHDGSGYKIAICFTEGHCNLWNFDSSDSEDKEVMIFEDKLFQILAGKSEYEFKPILANKTQ
;
A
#
# COMPACT_ATOMS: atom_id res chain seq x y z
N MET A 1 -11.63 30.06 -50.77
CA MET A 1 -12.87 30.01 -49.96
C MET A 1 -13.03 28.60 -49.43
N ILE A 2 -12.51 28.31 -48.23
CA ILE A 2 -12.66 26.98 -47.62
C ILE A 2 -14.15 26.81 -47.31
N SER A 3 -14.78 25.78 -47.87
CA SER A 3 -16.20 25.56 -47.68
C SER A 3 -16.46 25.34 -46.18
N LYS A 4 -17.50 25.98 -45.62
CA LYS A 4 -17.88 25.84 -44.20
C LYS A 4 -18.02 24.38 -43.75
N LYS A 5 -18.30 23.47 -44.70
CA LYS A 5 -18.37 22.02 -44.47
C LYS A 5 -17.00 21.41 -44.18
N LEU A 6 -15.94 21.83 -44.87
CA LEU A 6 -14.59 21.29 -44.70
C LEU A 6 -14.00 21.65 -43.33
N TYR A 7 -14.27 22.86 -42.85
CA TYR A 7 -13.90 23.29 -41.49
C TYR A 7 -14.62 22.46 -40.43
N TYR A 8 -15.91 22.18 -40.62
CA TYR A 8 -16.69 21.37 -39.67
C TYR A 8 -16.17 19.93 -39.57
N TYR A 9 -15.78 19.31 -40.69
CA TYR A 9 -15.17 17.98 -40.69
C TYR A 9 -13.79 17.96 -40.00
N ALA A 10 -12.95 18.98 -40.24
CA ALA A 10 -11.65 19.09 -39.58
C ALA A 10 -11.78 19.26 -38.06
N VAL A 11 -12.76 20.05 -37.60
CA VAL A 11 -13.06 20.23 -36.18
C VAL A 11 -13.59 18.94 -35.55
N MET A 12 -14.48 18.20 -36.22
CA MET A 12 -14.99 16.92 -35.72
C MET A 12 -13.88 15.85 -35.61
N ILE A 13 -12.96 15.75 -36.58
CA ILE A 13 -11.82 14.82 -36.53
C ILE A 13 -10.87 15.17 -35.37
N PHE A 14 -10.67 16.46 -35.09
CA PHE A 14 -9.86 16.91 -33.96
C PHE A 14 -10.49 16.48 -32.61
N PHE A 15 -11.82 16.52 -32.46
CA PHE A 15 -12.49 16.09 -31.23
C PHE A 15 -12.50 14.57 -31.01
N ILE A 16 -12.50 13.75 -32.07
CA ILE A 16 -12.47 12.27 -31.94
C ILE A 16 -11.07 11.78 -31.51
N SER A 17 -10.04 12.61 -31.72
CA SER A 17 -8.64 12.27 -31.44
C SER A 17 -8.23 12.33 -29.95
N PHE A 18 -9.10 12.83 -29.06
CA PHE A 18 -8.82 12.99 -27.62
C PHE A 18 -9.58 12.01 -26.72
N THR A 19 -9.96 10.85 -27.22
CA THR A 19 -10.47 9.78 -26.35
C THR A 19 -9.29 9.05 -25.68
N VAL A 20 -8.60 9.74 -24.76
CA VAL A 20 -7.78 9.05 -23.77
C VAL A 20 -8.75 8.29 -22.88
N LYS A 21 -8.80 6.97 -23.04
CA LYS A 21 -9.57 6.09 -22.16
C LYS A 21 -8.84 6.09 -20.81
N ALA A 22 -9.23 7.01 -19.92
CA ALA A 22 -8.81 6.93 -18.53
C ALA A 22 -9.41 5.63 -17.97
N GLU A 23 -8.57 4.62 -17.81
CA GLU A 23 -8.98 3.36 -17.21
C GLU A 23 -9.24 3.65 -15.73
N ILE A 24 -10.51 3.56 -15.33
CA ILE A 24 -10.89 3.66 -13.94
C ILE A 24 -10.40 2.36 -13.30
N MET A 25 -9.32 2.46 -12.53
CA MET A 25 -8.78 1.33 -11.79
C MET A 25 -9.86 0.80 -10.85
N ASP A 26 -10.07 -0.51 -10.92
CA ASP A 26 -11.07 -1.24 -10.15
C ASP A 26 -10.33 -2.11 -9.13
N ARG A 27 -10.95 -2.34 -7.97
CA ARG A 27 -10.42 -3.20 -6.90
C ARG A 27 -10.06 -4.59 -7.40
N LYS A 28 -10.79 -5.10 -8.40
CA LYS A 28 -10.50 -6.39 -9.06
C LYS A 28 -9.15 -6.47 -9.77
N HIS A 29 -8.53 -5.33 -10.08
CA HIS A 29 -7.20 -5.26 -10.69
C HIS A 29 -6.09 -5.05 -9.67
N ILE A 30 -6.40 -5.01 -8.37
CA ILE A 30 -5.38 -4.96 -7.33
C ILE A 30 -4.67 -6.31 -7.30
N ALA A 31 -3.35 -6.27 -7.39
CA ALA A 31 -2.50 -7.46 -7.31
C ALA A 31 -1.91 -7.62 -5.91
N THR A 32 -1.49 -6.52 -5.28
CA THR A 32 -0.86 -6.55 -3.96
C THR A 32 -1.02 -5.23 -3.25
N ILE A 33 -1.23 -5.28 -1.93
CA ILE A 33 -1.14 -4.13 -1.04
C ILE A 33 0.10 -4.30 -0.17
N TYR A 34 0.93 -3.26 -0.10
CA TYR A 34 2.05 -3.20 0.83
C TYR A 34 1.82 -2.10 1.85
N LEU A 35 2.05 -2.41 3.12
CA LEU A 35 2.20 -1.41 4.17
C LEU A 35 3.67 -1.36 4.56
N ASN A 36 4.28 -0.20 4.40
CA ASN A 36 5.67 0.04 4.73
C ASN A 36 5.75 0.99 5.91
N LYS A 37 6.53 0.62 6.92
CA LYS A 37 6.91 1.47 8.04
C LYS A 37 8.08 2.34 7.62
N LEU A 38 7.93 3.64 7.81
CA LEU A 38 8.94 4.66 7.55
C LEU A 38 9.49 5.13 8.88
N VAL A 39 10.78 4.93 9.10
CA VAL A 39 11.47 5.38 10.32
C VAL A 39 12.47 6.47 9.95
N TYR A 40 12.40 7.58 10.68
CA TYR A 40 13.30 8.72 10.46
C TYR A 40 14.69 8.48 11.05
N ASP A 41 14.76 7.94 12.27
CA ASP A 41 16.01 7.69 12.98
C ASP A 41 16.02 6.28 13.61
N PRO A 42 16.78 5.31 13.05
CA PRO A 42 17.59 5.45 11.84
C PRO A 42 16.72 5.62 10.57
N PHE A 43 17.26 6.26 9.53
CA PHE A 43 16.53 6.51 8.28
C PHE A 43 16.38 5.23 7.47
N PHE A 44 15.23 4.56 7.56
CA PHE A 44 14.94 3.37 6.75
C PHE A 44 13.45 3.21 6.45
N GLU A 45 13.17 2.30 5.53
CA GLU A 45 11.84 1.82 5.18
C GLU A 45 11.84 0.29 5.27
N THR A 46 10.79 -0.29 5.85
CA THR A 46 10.59 -1.74 5.86
C THR A 46 9.13 -2.06 5.59
N THR A 47 8.88 -3.13 4.82
CA THR A 47 7.53 -3.67 4.67
C THR A 47 7.14 -4.37 5.97
N VAL A 48 5.96 -4.06 6.50
CA VAL A 48 5.39 -4.70 7.70
C VAL A 48 4.15 -5.54 7.37
N LEU A 49 3.45 -5.23 6.27
CA LEU A 49 2.39 -6.08 5.71
C LEU A 49 2.53 -6.20 4.20
N LYS A 50 2.23 -7.39 3.69
CA LYS A 50 1.95 -7.65 2.29
C LYS A 50 0.65 -8.44 2.19
N ILE A 51 -0.29 -7.97 1.38
CA ILE A 51 -1.60 -8.58 1.17
C ILE A 51 -1.73 -8.91 -0.31
N THR A 52 -1.91 -10.19 -0.62
CA THR A 52 -2.17 -10.72 -1.98
C THR A 52 -3.62 -11.21 -2.05
N PRO A 53 -4.16 -11.68 -3.17
CA PRO A 53 -5.53 -12.21 -3.19
C PRO A 53 -5.78 -13.41 -2.25
N ASN A 54 -4.73 -14.15 -1.90
CA ASN A 54 -4.85 -15.44 -1.20
C ASN A 54 -3.99 -15.53 0.07
N SER A 55 -3.32 -14.44 0.46
CA SER A 55 -2.53 -14.43 1.68
C SER A 55 -2.28 -13.05 2.24
N ILE A 56 -2.10 -13.02 3.56
CA ILE A 56 -1.62 -11.86 4.31
C ILE A 56 -0.33 -12.27 4.99
N ILE A 57 0.76 -11.57 4.69
CA ILE A 57 2.06 -11.78 5.30
C ILE A 57 2.37 -10.60 6.22
N LYS A 58 2.64 -10.89 7.48
CA LYS A 58 3.18 -9.98 8.48
C LYS A 58 4.68 -10.14 8.55
N TYR A 59 5.40 -9.05 8.34
CA TYR A 59 6.85 -9.01 8.48
C TYR A 59 7.24 -8.37 9.81
N PRO A 60 8.46 -8.65 10.29
CA PRO A 60 9.02 -7.95 11.44
C PRO A 60 9.05 -6.43 11.25
N ASP A 61 8.77 -5.72 12.34
CA ASP A 61 8.76 -4.26 12.38
C ASP A 61 10.13 -3.61 12.10
N TYR A 62 11.22 -4.37 12.29
CA TYR A 62 12.59 -3.91 12.12
C TYR A 62 13.44 -4.97 11.42
N PRO A 63 14.27 -4.58 10.44
CA PRO A 63 15.24 -5.47 9.81
C PRO A 63 16.23 -6.10 10.81
N GLU A 64 16.68 -7.31 10.52
CA GLU A 64 17.64 -8.04 11.38
C GLU A 64 18.94 -7.26 11.64
N TRP A 65 19.44 -6.51 10.65
CA TRP A 65 20.68 -5.74 10.77
C TRP A 65 20.61 -4.60 11.80
N ILE A 66 19.40 -4.06 12.06
CA ILE A 66 19.17 -3.09 13.14
C ILE A 66 19.22 -3.83 14.49
N CYS A 67 18.60 -5.01 14.54
CA CYS A 67 18.54 -5.83 15.74
C CYS A 67 19.84 -6.58 16.07
N SER A 68 20.78 -6.69 15.14
CA SER A 68 22.10 -7.27 15.40
C SER A 68 23.07 -6.33 16.11
N GLN A 69 22.81 -5.02 16.12
CA GLN A 69 23.68 -4.04 16.77
C GLN A 69 23.49 -4.02 18.30
N GLU A 70 24.58 -4.22 19.06
CA GLU A 70 24.54 -4.42 20.51
C GLU A 70 23.94 -3.26 21.30
N GLU A 71 24.16 -2.01 20.87
CA GLU A 71 23.64 -0.81 21.56
C GLU A 71 22.15 -0.55 21.28
N LEU A 72 21.59 -1.10 20.19
CA LEU A 72 20.21 -0.83 19.72
C LEU A 72 19.24 -1.99 19.97
N LYS A 73 19.75 -3.14 20.44
CA LYS A 73 19.00 -4.40 20.65
C LYS A 73 17.77 -4.26 21.55
N ALA A 74 17.80 -3.37 22.54
CA ALA A 74 16.76 -3.30 23.57
C ALA A 74 15.63 -2.31 23.24
N THR A 75 15.91 -1.19 22.56
CA THR A 75 14.92 -0.12 22.35
C THR A 75 13.98 -0.40 21.19
N TYR A 76 14.50 -0.93 20.07
CA TYR A 76 13.71 -1.08 18.84
C TYR A 76 13.14 -2.50 18.65
N CYS A 77 13.82 -3.53 19.15
CA CYS A 77 13.57 -4.92 18.74
C CYS A 77 12.76 -5.76 19.73
N LEU A 78 11.93 -5.13 20.56
CA LEU A 78 11.00 -5.81 21.46
C LEU A 78 9.72 -6.18 20.70
N ASN A 79 9.54 -7.48 20.48
CA ASN A 79 8.40 -8.19 19.87
C ASN A 79 8.32 -8.20 18.32
N ASN A 80 7.77 -9.30 17.79
CA ASN A 80 7.52 -9.60 16.37
C ASN A 80 8.76 -9.81 15.48
N ARG A 81 9.65 -10.75 15.86
CA ARG A 81 10.80 -11.13 15.01
C ARG A 81 10.48 -12.16 13.93
N GLU A 82 9.33 -12.81 14.02
CA GLU A 82 9.00 -13.90 13.10
C GLU A 82 7.99 -13.42 12.08
N GLU A 83 8.32 -13.68 10.81
CA GLU A 83 7.36 -13.57 9.73
C GLU A 83 6.21 -14.53 10.00
N ALA A 84 4.99 -14.06 9.73
CA ALA A 84 3.81 -14.87 9.89
C ALA A 84 2.88 -14.70 8.71
N GLU A 85 2.27 -15.80 8.27
CA GLU A 85 1.39 -15.82 7.12
C GLU A 85 0.02 -16.37 7.51
N TYR A 86 -1.01 -15.69 7.02
CA TYR A 86 -2.33 -16.24 6.85
C TYR A 86 -2.48 -16.64 5.38
N GLU A 87 -2.74 -17.92 5.12
CA GLU A 87 -3.10 -18.43 3.80
C GLU A 87 -4.61 -18.66 3.76
N GLY A 88 -5.29 -18.03 2.81
CA GLY A 88 -6.74 -18.16 2.67
C GLY A 88 -7.37 -17.00 1.92
N HIS A 89 -8.65 -17.16 1.61
CA HIS A 89 -9.43 -16.10 0.99
C HIS A 89 -9.74 -14.99 2.00
N HIS A 90 -9.73 -13.75 1.54
CA HIS A 90 -10.11 -12.58 2.32
C HIS A 90 -10.69 -11.49 1.43
N ASP A 91 -11.47 -10.61 2.02
CA ASP A 91 -12.16 -9.53 1.31
C ASP A 91 -11.41 -8.18 1.42
N PHE A 92 -10.12 -8.21 1.75
CA PHE A 92 -9.35 -6.99 2.02
C PHE A 92 -9.29 -6.02 0.84
N PHE A 93 -9.32 -6.53 -0.40
CA PHE A 93 -9.30 -5.69 -1.60
C PHE A 93 -10.60 -4.92 -1.79
N ASP A 94 -11.73 -5.44 -1.30
CA ASP A 94 -13.03 -4.77 -1.35
C ASP A 94 -13.08 -3.54 -0.44
N LEU A 95 -12.20 -3.51 0.57
CA LEU A 95 -12.04 -2.41 1.52
C LEU A 95 -11.15 -1.28 1.00
N VAL A 96 -10.47 -1.44 -0.15
CA VAL A 96 -9.59 -0.38 -0.65
C VAL A 96 -10.40 0.88 -0.99
N PRO A 97 -10.05 2.04 -0.41
CA PRO A 97 -10.76 3.29 -0.67
C PRO A 97 -10.73 3.66 -2.14
N THR A 98 -11.85 4.15 -2.64
CA THR A 98 -11.98 4.56 -4.05
C THR A 98 -10.96 5.63 -4.43
N THR A 99 -10.69 6.56 -3.50
CA THR A 99 -9.65 7.58 -3.64
C THR A 99 -8.28 6.99 -3.93
N PHE A 100 -7.93 5.85 -3.32
CA PHE A 100 -6.64 5.20 -3.54
C PHE A 100 -6.51 4.54 -4.91
N LEU A 101 -7.62 4.28 -5.60
CA LEU A 101 -7.62 3.74 -6.96
C LEU A 101 -7.31 4.82 -8.01
N SER A 102 -7.63 6.08 -7.70
CA SER A 102 -7.58 7.19 -8.66
C SER A 102 -6.19 7.77 -8.90
N GLY A 103 -5.22 7.49 -8.03
CA GLY A 103 -3.86 8.00 -8.16
C GLY A 103 -3.06 7.90 -6.86
N SER A 104 -1.93 8.58 -6.81
CA SER A 104 -1.05 8.66 -5.64
C SER A 104 -1.14 10.03 -4.97
N SER A 105 -1.09 10.04 -3.64
CA SER A 105 -0.90 11.24 -2.83
C SER A 105 -0.02 10.91 -1.63
N PHE A 106 1.25 10.64 -1.92
CA PHE A 106 2.26 10.31 -0.92
C PHE A 106 3.27 11.44 -0.73
N PHE A 107 3.56 11.72 0.53
CA PHE A 107 4.63 12.57 1.02
C PHE A 107 5.49 11.78 1.99
N ASP A 108 6.82 11.90 1.91
CA ASP A 108 7.71 11.18 2.81
C ASP A 108 7.91 11.96 4.13
N PRO A 109 7.28 11.55 5.26
CA PRO A 109 7.36 12.27 6.52
C PRO A 109 8.80 12.36 7.06
N ARG A 110 9.68 11.42 6.66
CA ARG A 110 11.08 11.40 7.11
C ARG A 110 11.89 12.57 6.58
N LYS A 111 11.40 13.28 5.56
CA LYS A 111 12.03 14.52 5.09
C LYS A 111 11.81 15.71 6.03
N HIS A 112 10.94 15.54 7.03
CA HIS A 112 10.54 16.56 8.00
C HIS A 112 10.59 16.01 9.43
N ASP A 113 11.61 15.19 9.69
CA ASP A 113 11.89 14.60 11.01
C ASP A 113 10.74 13.74 11.58
N GLY A 114 9.83 13.26 10.71
CA GLY A 114 8.67 12.44 11.06
C GLY A 114 8.83 10.97 10.66
N SER A 115 8.30 10.06 11.48
CA SER A 115 8.09 8.66 11.10
C SER A 115 6.63 8.44 10.73
N GLY A 116 6.32 7.34 10.04
CA GLY A 116 4.95 7.06 9.65
C GLY A 116 4.84 5.79 8.82
N TYR A 117 3.79 5.71 8.01
CA TYR A 117 3.54 4.56 7.17
C TYR A 117 3.23 5.00 5.73
N LYS A 118 3.61 4.15 4.78
CA LYS A 118 3.32 4.28 3.35
C LYS A 118 2.56 3.05 2.87
N ILE A 119 1.38 3.28 2.32
CA ILE A 119 0.62 2.26 1.60
C ILE A 119 1.01 2.30 0.13
N ALA A 120 1.27 1.14 -0.46
CA ALA A 120 1.34 0.96 -1.90
C ALA A 120 0.24 -0.01 -2.35
N ILE A 121 -0.69 0.46 -3.19
CA ILE A 121 -1.70 -0.36 -3.85
C ILE A 121 -1.19 -0.65 -5.26
N CYS A 122 -0.71 -1.87 -5.50
CA CYS A 122 -0.13 -2.28 -6.78
C CYS A 122 -1.14 -3.06 -7.61
N PHE A 123 -1.27 -2.69 -8.88
CA PHE A 123 -2.22 -3.27 -9.82
C PHE A 123 -1.58 -4.35 -10.69
N THR A 124 -2.39 -5.20 -11.29
CA THR A 124 -1.96 -6.28 -12.19
C THR A 124 -1.19 -5.79 -13.41
N GLU A 125 -1.36 -4.51 -13.78
CA GLU A 125 -0.63 -3.85 -14.87
C GLU A 125 0.78 -3.38 -14.49
N GLY A 126 1.18 -3.55 -13.24
CA GLY A 126 2.55 -3.29 -12.76
C GLY A 126 2.80 -1.88 -12.24
N HIS A 127 1.81 -0.99 -12.23
CA HIS A 127 1.92 0.31 -11.54
C HIS A 127 1.34 0.23 -10.12
N CYS A 128 1.73 1.18 -9.27
CA CYS A 128 1.22 1.27 -7.89
C CYS A 128 0.81 2.69 -7.53
N ASN A 129 -0.27 2.82 -6.77
CA ASN A 129 -0.67 4.07 -6.14
C ASN A 129 -0.11 4.14 -4.71
N LEU A 130 0.54 5.27 -4.38
CA LEU A 130 1.19 5.49 -3.10
C LEU A 130 0.42 6.50 -2.25
N TRP A 131 0.24 6.17 -0.98
CA TRP A 131 -0.49 6.99 -0.02
C TRP A 131 0.20 7.01 1.34
N ASN A 132 0.07 8.13 2.05
CA ASN A 132 0.34 8.17 3.48
C ASN A 132 -0.73 7.38 4.22
N PHE A 133 -0.33 6.79 5.35
CA PHE A 133 -1.22 6.09 6.27
C PHE A 133 -1.21 6.88 7.57
N ASP A 134 -2.18 7.78 7.69
CA ASP A 134 -2.47 8.54 8.89
C ASP A 134 -3.87 9.20 8.77
N SER A 135 -4.88 8.47 9.23
CA SER A 135 -6.30 8.85 9.26
C SER A 135 -6.68 9.84 10.34
N SER A 136 -5.76 10.38 11.14
CA SER A 136 -6.15 11.38 12.16
C SER A 136 -6.87 12.58 11.55
N ASP A 137 -6.58 12.87 10.28
CA ASP A 137 -7.09 14.03 9.55
C ASP A 137 -8.02 13.66 8.39
N SER A 138 -8.27 12.36 8.15
CA SER A 138 -9.15 11.91 7.06
C SER A 138 -10.61 11.85 7.51
N GLU A 139 -11.46 12.69 6.91
CA GLU A 139 -12.92 12.59 7.07
C GLU A 139 -13.55 11.50 6.17
N ASP A 140 -12.74 10.83 5.34
CA ASP A 140 -13.19 9.76 4.44
C ASP A 140 -13.37 8.44 5.20
N LYS A 141 -14.63 8.01 5.34
CA LYS A 141 -14.99 6.77 6.03
C LYS A 141 -14.38 5.52 5.40
N GLU A 142 -14.21 5.46 4.08
CA GLU A 142 -13.57 4.29 3.44
C GLU A 142 -12.12 4.19 3.88
N VAL A 143 -11.40 5.33 3.91
CA VAL A 143 -10.02 5.42 4.38
C VAL A 143 -9.91 5.00 5.85
N MET A 144 -10.76 5.55 6.72
CA MET A 144 -10.74 5.22 8.15
C MET A 144 -10.96 3.72 8.40
N ILE A 145 -11.91 3.08 7.71
CA ILE A 145 -12.21 1.65 7.86
C ILE A 145 -11.04 0.80 7.35
N PHE A 146 -10.49 1.16 6.19
CA PHE A 146 -9.36 0.47 5.60
C PHE A 146 -8.13 0.52 6.50
N GLU A 147 -7.82 1.70 7.04
CA GLU A 147 -6.68 1.88 7.93
C GLU A 147 -6.85 1.16 9.27
N ASP A 148 -8.05 1.24 9.88
CA ASP A 148 -8.35 0.50 11.11
C ASP A 148 -8.16 -1.01 10.91
N LYS A 149 -8.61 -1.56 9.78
CA LYS A 149 -8.41 -2.98 9.46
C LYS A 149 -6.92 -3.34 9.29
N LEU A 150 -6.11 -2.50 8.67
CA LEU A 150 -4.64 -2.69 8.62
C LEU A 150 -4.03 -2.68 10.03
N PHE A 151 -4.44 -1.75 10.90
CA PHE A 151 -3.96 -1.69 12.29
C PHE A 151 -4.39 -2.89 13.13
N GLN A 152 -5.62 -3.39 12.95
CA GLN A 152 -6.08 -4.60 13.63
C GLN A 152 -5.21 -5.82 13.26
N ILE A 153 -4.83 -5.96 11.99
CA ILE A 153 -3.91 -7.02 11.54
C ILE A 153 -2.56 -6.86 12.23
N LEU A 154 -1.95 -5.67 12.18
CA LEU A 154 -0.66 -5.40 12.83
C LEU A 154 -0.69 -5.73 14.33
N ALA A 155 -1.73 -5.27 15.02
CA ALA A 155 -1.93 -5.46 16.46
C ALA A 155 -2.29 -6.91 16.86
N GLY A 156 -2.49 -7.82 15.90
CA GLY A 156 -2.90 -9.20 16.17
C GLY A 156 -4.33 -9.31 16.70
N LYS A 157 -5.18 -8.34 16.34
CA LYS A 157 -6.60 -8.27 16.72
C LYS A 157 -7.55 -8.60 15.55
N SER A 158 -7.00 -9.05 14.42
CA SER A 158 -7.79 -9.45 13.26
C SER A 158 -8.40 -10.84 13.43
N GLU A 159 -9.39 -11.12 12.60
CA GLU A 159 -10.03 -12.42 12.40
C GLU A 159 -9.11 -13.52 11.81
N TYR A 160 -7.96 -13.13 11.25
CA TYR A 160 -7.04 -14.06 10.59
C TYR A 160 -6.15 -14.82 11.57
N GLU A 161 -6.09 -16.14 11.41
CA GLU A 161 -5.18 -17.01 12.16
C GLU A 161 -3.82 -17.11 11.46
N PHE A 162 -2.85 -16.34 11.93
CA PHE A 162 -1.49 -16.34 11.40
C PHE A 162 -0.66 -17.52 11.89
N LYS A 163 0.13 -18.10 10.99
CA LYS A 163 1.11 -19.15 11.30
C LYS A 163 2.52 -18.61 11.09
N PRO A 164 3.49 -18.95 11.95
CA PRO A 164 4.89 -18.60 11.72
C PRO A 164 5.38 -19.17 10.40
N ILE A 165 6.04 -18.34 9.59
CA ILE A 165 6.81 -18.81 8.45
C ILE A 165 8.13 -19.33 9.03
N LEU A 166 8.26 -20.65 9.15
CA LEU A 166 9.52 -21.24 9.58
C LEU A 166 10.58 -20.90 8.55
N ALA A 167 11.47 -19.97 8.89
CA ALA A 167 12.72 -19.82 8.16
C ALA A 167 13.40 -21.19 8.19
N ASN A 168 13.49 -21.85 7.04
CA ASN A 168 14.37 -23.00 6.89
C ASN A 168 15.75 -22.51 7.33
N LYS A 169 16.16 -22.90 8.54
CA LYS A 169 17.53 -22.73 9.02
C LYS A 169 18.37 -23.58 8.11
N THR A 170 18.87 -22.98 7.02
CA THR A 170 19.87 -23.62 6.18
C THR A 170 21.06 -23.90 7.08
N GLN A 171 21.32 -25.19 7.24
CA GLN A 171 22.32 -25.82 8.08
C GLN A 171 23.75 -25.49 7.62
#